data_AF-A0A7D5RAT9-F1
#
_entry.id   AF-A0A7D5RAT9-F1
#
_cell.length_a   1.000
_cell.length_b   1.000
_cell.length_c   1.000
_cell.angle_alpha   90.00
_cell.angle_beta   90.00
_cell.angle_gamma   90.00
#
_symmetry.space_group_name_H-M   'P 1'
#
loop_
_entity.id
_entity.type
_entity.pdbx_description
1 polymer ?
#
loop_
_entity_poly.entity_id
_entity_poly.type
_entity_poly.pdbx_seq_one_letter_code
_entity_poly.pdbx_strand_id
1 'polypeptide(L)'
;MTQLERLSLNQTISKVDVLIDSGNGDAGRLYHILEFLKNNRPLYQSDKVYLENKLQSSFSVEEELVEENKLLPRIKDLIDSGNGDAGRLQYIYDTLSNNKQLYHSDADYLESKLHPIMDETLLVESSKKMNAEIQKTHKDIIESTPSQKIKGALPKGWSQEPDSENVETLVKNIEKENQKIKTQEKISDEINQQRNNLSKLISHRKEYDQKISQEKSSLESQIKEERIRIETQTRISNEIIAQKEELTKVKKERILIIDKIALEKNKIAKELLSQKRQLVQAQLEQEKIEKQVTREQELLAKMANEQKDRLVEQAQIAREIKSKQTELDRTKQDYDEIVSQVNEEKIKFAESEKLKKLIKSQEQDLIKAKEERLNLINTIAAEKEIISKKANDEKLKLKSQVELTKQLKKEEKTYDLLKKKREKIESQIKIKNQKLKEKQQKLKKQIEEKNKKLKSISKKPVVKKTVKKHVNRKTSKK
;
A
#
# COMPACT_ATOMS: atom_id res chain seq x y z
N MET A 1 -18.26 -4.80 27.03
CA MET A 1 -18.84 -5.62 25.95
C MET A 1 -20.33 -5.31 25.90
N THR A 2 -20.85 -4.89 24.75
CA THR A 2 -22.30 -4.73 24.53
C THR A 2 -22.93 -6.09 24.32
N GLN A 3 -24.07 -6.36 24.95
CA GLN A 3 -24.87 -7.54 24.63
C GLN A 3 -25.55 -7.29 23.28
N LEU A 4 -25.15 -8.04 22.26
CA LEU A 4 -25.80 -8.03 20.95
C LEU A 4 -27.14 -8.77 21.08
N GLU A 5 -28.21 -8.16 20.58
CA GLU A 5 -29.55 -8.79 20.55
C GLU A 5 -29.48 -10.15 19.84
N ARG A 6 -30.17 -11.18 20.35
CA ARG A 6 -30.18 -12.53 19.77
C ARG A 6 -31.43 -12.73 18.94
N LEU A 7 -31.29 -12.79 17.62
CA LEU A 7 -32.40 -12.99 16.69
C LEU A 7 -32.72 -14.48 16.50
N SER A 8 -33.99 -14.78 16.27
CA SER A 8 -34.43 -16.09 15.75
C SER A 8 -34.12 -16.23 14.25
N LEU A 9 -34.17 -17.46 13.73
CA LEU A 9 -33.90 -17.74 12.31
C LEU A 9 -34.84 -16.94 11.39
N ASN A 10 -36.15 -16.92 11.68
CA ASN A 10 -37.14 -16.18 10.89
C ASN A 10 -36.90 -14.66 10.93
N GLN A 11 -36.57 -14.09 12.10
CA GLN A 11 -36.22 -12.68 12.22
C GLN A 11 -34.93 -12.34 11.44
N THR A 12 -33.96 -13.26 11.45
CA THR A 12 -32.70 -13.12 10.70
C THR A 12 -32.96 -13.12 9.20
N ILE A 13 -33.79 -14.04 8.70
CA ILE A 13 -34.23 -14.09 7.30
C ILE A 13 -34.92 -12.78 6.89
N SER A 14 -35.90 -12.31 7.67
CA SER A 14 -36.58 -11.03 7.36
C SER A 14 -35.65 -9.82 7.38
N LYS A 15 -34.66 -9.75 8.31
CA LYS A 15 -33.65 -8.68 8.26
C LYS A 15 -32.70 -8.83 7.06
N VAL A 16 -32.41 -10.05 6.57
CA VAL A 16 -31.61 -10.26 5.34
C VAL A 16 -32.36 -9.83 4.09
N ASP A 17 -33.64 -10.22 3.95
CA ASP A 17 -34.48 -9.76 2.84
C ASP A 17 -34.53 -8.20 2.81
N VAL A 18 -34.67 -7.53 3.96
CA VAL A 18 -34.59 -6.06 4.08
C VAL A 18 -33.20 -5.48 3.75
N LEU A 19 -32.10 -6.18 4.05
CA LEU A 19 -30.75 -5.75 3.65
C LEU A 19 -30.53 -5.81 2.13
N ILE A 20 -31.19 -6.75 1.45
CA ILE A 20 -31.19 -6.88 -0.02
C ILE A 20 -32.02 -5.75 -0.62
N ASP A 21 -33.26 -5.56 -0.15
CA ASP A 21 -34.18 -4.51 -0.65
C ASP A 21 -33.63 -3.09 -0.42
N SER A 22 -32.91 -2.87 0.68
CA SER A 22 -32.24 -1.58 0.95
C SER A 22 -30.87 -1.42 0.28
N GLY A 23 -30.39 -2.42 -0.47
CA GLY A 23 -29.08 -2.41 -1.11
C GLY A 23 -27.87 -2.33 -0.16
N ASN A 24 -28.06 -2.62 1.14
CA ASN A 24 -27.06 -2.41 2.18
C ASN A 24 -26.11 -3.61 2.33
N GLY A 25 -25.45 -4.02 1.25
CA GLY A 25 -24.43 -5.07 1.28
C GLY A 25 -24.00 -5.56 -0.10
N ASP A 26 -23.19 -6.61 -0.11
CA ASP A 26 -22.97 -7.44 -1.29
C ASP A 26 -24.23 -8.27 -1.55
N ALA A 27 -24.96 -7.96 -2.61
CA ALA A 27 -26.22 -8.63 -2.95
C ALA A 27 -26.02 -10.12 -3.25
N GLY A 28 -24.96 -10.50 -3.97
CA GLY A 28 -24.69 -11.91 -4.30
C GLY A 28 -24.40 -12.73 -3.04
N ARG A 29 -23.62 -12.16 -2.11
CA ARG A 29 -23.34 -12.77 -0.81
C ARG A 29 -24.58 -12.84 0.09
N LEU A 30 -25.42 -11.80 0.10
CA LEU A 30 -26.67 -11.80 0.85
C LEU A 30 -27.67 -12.85 0.31
N TYR A 31 -27.78 -13.01 -1.01
CA TYR A 31 -28.59 -14.09 -1.60
C TYR A 31 -28.06 -15.49 -1.23
N HIS A 32 -26.75 -15.71 -1.24
CA HIS A 32 -26.15 -16.99 -0.81
C HIS A 32 -26.44 -17.29 0.67
N ILE A 33 -26.31 -16.28 1.53
CA ILE A 33 -26.65 -16.36 2.96
C ILE A 33 -28.14 -16.68 3.14
N LEU A 34 -29.01 -15.98 2.41
CA LEU A 34 -30.45 -16.16 2.44
C LEU A 34 -30.88 -17.58 2.01
N GLU A 35 -30.24 -18.13 0.98
CA GLU A 35 -30.45 -19.51 0.53
C GLU A 35 -30.06 -20.50 1.64
N PHE A 36 -28.91 -20.32 2.30
CA PHE A 36 -28.49 -21.22 3.38
C PHE A 36 -29.41 -21.14 4.59
N LEU A 37 -29.83 -19.93 5.00
CA LEU A 37 -30.77 -19.73 6.10
C LEU A 37 -32.16 -20.33 5.80
N LYS A 38 -32.69 -20.13 4.57
CA LYS A 38 -33.98 -20.71 4.14
C LYS A 38 -33.92 -22.25 3.99
N ASN A 39 -32.74 -22.85 3.89
CA ASN A 39 -32.51 -24.29 3.86
C ASN A 39 -32.05 -24.89 5.22
N ASN A 40 -32.12 -24.13 6.32
CA ASN A 40 -31.64 -24.51 7.66
C ASN A 40 -30.18 -25.00 7.70
N ARG A 41 -29.32 -24.51 6.80
CA ARG A 41 -27.91 -24.94 6.71
C ARG A 41 -27.00 -24.09 7.60
N PRO A 42 -25.96 -24.68 8.21
CA PRO A 42 -24.95 -23.91 8.93
C PRO A 42 -24.24 -22.95 7.97
N LEU A 43 -24.17 -21.67 8.35
CA LEU A 43 -23.49 -20.63 7.59
C LEU A 43 -21.97 -20.74 7.77
N TYR A 44 -21.19 -20.48 6.72
CA TYR A 44 -19.74 -20.40 6.84
C TYR A 44 -19.34 -19.30 7.84
N GLN A 45 -18.25 -19.49 8.59
CA GLN A 45 -17.81 -18.55 9.63
C GLN A 45 -17.57 -17.13 9.09
N SER A 46 -17.08 -17.02 7.85
CA SER A 46 -16.94 -15.76 7.12
C SER A 46 -18.26 -15.02 6.93
N ASP A 47 -19.33 -15.75 6.64
CA ASP A 47 -20.66 -15.24 6.33
C ASP A 47 -21.48 -14.98 7.59
N LYS A 48 -21.30 -15.81 8.63
CA LYS A 48 -21.81 -15.54 9.98
C LYS A 48 -21.27 -14.22 10.51
N VAL A 49 -19.95 -14.02 10.50
CA VAL A 49 -19.31 -12.77 10.94
C VAL A 49 -19.73 -11.58 10.06
N TYR A 50 -19.89 -11.77 8.75
CA TYR A 50 -20.43 -10.72 7.87
C TYR A 50 -21.86 -10.32 8.26
N LEU A 51 -22.73 -11.29 8.53
CA LEU A 51 -24.12 -11.04 8.87
C LEU A 51 -24.29 -10.45 10.28
N GLU A 52 -23.55 -10.94 11.28
CA GLU A 52 -23.56 -10.39 12.65
C GLU A 52 -23.12 -8.91 12.65
N ASN A 53 -22.07 -8.57 11.89
CA ASN A 53 -21.63 -7.18 11.71
C ASN A 53 -22.68 -6.31 10.97
N LYS A 54 -23.39 -6.87 9.99
CA LYS A 54 -24.41 -6.15 9.21
C LYS A 54 -25.73 -5.95 9.97
N LEU A 55 -26.12 -6.91 10.81
CA LEU A 55 -27.34 -6.85 11.62
C LEU A 55 -27.14 -6.18 12.98
N GLN A 56 -25.89 -5.94 13.41
CA GLN A 56 -25.54 -5.51 14.78
C GLN A 56 -26.23 -6.37 15.86
N SER A 57 -26.45 -7.64 15.52
CA SER A 57 -27.22 -8.62 16.27
C SER A 57 -26.49 -9.96 16.18
N SER A 58 -26.50 -10.73 17.26
CA SER A 58 -26.14 -12.14 17.19
C SER A 58 -27.30 -12.93 16.61
N PHE A 59 -27.03 -14.01 15.88
CA PHE A 59 -28.07 -14.94 15.47
C PHE A 59 -27.63 -16.36 15.75
N SER A 60 -28.60 -17.18 16.18
CA SER A 60 -28.44 -18.61 16.26
C SER A 60 -29.16 -19.20 15.07
N VAL A 61 -28.43 -19.82 14.16
CA VAL A 61 -29.01 -21.01 13.50
C VAL A 61 -29.24 -22.00 14.64
N GLU A 62 -30.41 -22.62 14.67
CA GLU A 62 -30.75 -23.62 15.67
C GLU A 62 -30.05 -24.92 15.28
N GLU A 63 -28.85 -25.10 15.81
CA GLU A 63 -28.26 -26.42 15.99
C GLU A 63 -29.20 -27.15 16.96
N GLU A 64 -30.05 -28.05 16.42
CA GLU A 64 -30.94 -28.87 17.23
C GLU A 64 -30.10 -29.62 18.26
N LEU A 65 -30.33 -29.35 19.54
CA LEU A 65 -29.83 -30.19 20.62
C LEU A 65 -30.62 -31.49 20.57
N VAL A 66 -30.16 -32.40 19.70
CA VAL A 66 -30.64 -33.76 19.51
C VAL A 66 -30.84 -34.39 20.89
N GLU A 67 -32.05 -34.87 21.19
CA GLU A 67 -32.28 -35.67 22.40
C GLU A 67 -31.24 -36.80 22.43
N GLU A 68 -30.46 -36.91 23.51
CA GLU A 68 -29.42 -37.93 23.62
C GLU A 68 -30.03 -39.30 23.34
N ASN A 69 -29.66 -39.90 22.21
CA ASN A 69 -30.22 -41.17 21.76
C ASN A 69 -29.94 -42.24 22.83
N LYS A 70 -30.98 -42.58 23.61
CA LYS A 70 -30.91 -43.45 24.82
C LYS A 70 -30.37 -44.86 24.55
N LEU A 71 -30.19 -45.19 23.26
CA LEU A 71 -29.58 -46.42 22.76
C LEU A 71 -28.04 -46.33 22.65
N LEU A 72 -27.45 -45.14 22.42
CA LEU A 72 -25.99 -44.99 22.25
C LEU A 72 -25.18 -45.47 23.47
N PRO A 73 -25.55 -45.17 24.74
CA PRO A 73 -24.89 -45.77 25.89
C PRO A 73 -25.02 -47.30 25.90
N ARG A 74 -26.21 -47.83 25.61
CA ARG A 74 -26.48 -49.28 25.61
C ARG A 74 -25.74 -50.04 24.50
N ILE A 75 -25.57 -49.43 23.32
CA ILE A 75 -24.75 -49.99 22.24
C ILE A 75 -23.28 -50.03 22.67
N LYS A 76 -22.81 -48.99 23.37
CA LYS A 76 -21.47 -48.98 23.94
C LYS A 76 -21.31 -50.05 25.03
N ASP A 77 -22.29 -50.23 25.92
CA ASP A 77 -22.30 -51.31 26.90
C ASP A 77 -22.24 -52.71 26.23
N LEU A 78 -22.90 -52.89 25.07
CA LEU A 78 -22.81 -54.14 24.27
C LEU A 78 -21.43 -54.35 23.63
N ILE A 79 -20.75 -53.28 23.22
CA ILE A 79 -19.37 -53.33 22.69
C ILE A 79 -18.39 -53.65 23.83
N ASP A 80 -18.46 -52.90 24.94
CA ASP A 80 -17.56 -53.03 26.09
C ASP A 80 -17.76 -54.37 26.85
N SER A 81 -18.94 -54.98 26.77
CA SER A 81 -19.22 -56.34 27.27
C SER A 81 -18.98 -57.47 26.25
N GLY A 82 -18.67 -57.15 24.98
CA GLY A 82 -18.44 -58.11 23.92
C GLY A 82 -19.66 -58.94 23.48
N ASN A 83 -20.89 -58.53 23.82
CA ASN A 83 -22.12 -59.28 23.50
C ASN A 83 -22.62 -59.02 22.06
N GLY A 84 -21.77 -59.27 21.08
CA GLY A 84 -22.12 -59.15 19.66
C GLY A 84 -20.92 -59.19 18.73
N ASP A 85 -21.16 -58.82 17.49
CA ASP A 85 -20.12 -58.49 16.52
C ASP A 85 -19.69 -57.04 16.76
N ALA A 86 -18.47 -56.84 17.27
CA ALA A 86 -17.95 -55.52 17.60
C ALA A 86 -17.83 -54.60 16.37
N GLY A 87 -17.55 -55.14 15.18
CA GLY A 87 -17.50 -54.35 13.94
C GLY A 87 -18.90 -53.88 13.51
N ARG A 88 -19.90 -54.77 13.63
CA ARG A 88 -21.30 -54.43 13.36
C ARG A 88 -21.88 -53.46 14.39
N LEU A 89 -21.60 -53.66 15.68
CA LEU A 89 -22.05 -52.75 16.74
C LEU A 89 -21.39 -51.36 16.62
N GLN A 90 -20.10 -51.28 16.25
CA GLN A 90 -19.46 -50.00 15.95
C GLN A 90 -20.11 -49.31 14.75
N TYR A 91 -20.40 -50.04 13.67
CA TYR A 91 -21.13 -49.49 12.52
C TYR A 91 -22.53 -48.96 12.88
N ILE A 92 -23.25 -49.68 13.76
CA ILE A 92 -24.55 -49.24 14.31
C ILE A 92 -24.38 -47.96 15.15
N TYR A 93 -23.38 -47.91 16.03
CA TYR A 93 -23.06 -46.74 16.85
C TYR A 93 -22.72 -45.50 15.99
N ASP A 94 -21.85 -45.68 14.99
CA ASP A 94 -21.44 -44.63 14.05
C ASP A 94 -22.62 -44.16 13.19
N THR A 95 -23.50 -45.07 12.78
CA THR A 95 -24.69 -44.73 11.97
C THR A 95 -25.71 -43.91 12.78
N LEU A 96 -25.98 -44.32 14.03
CA LEU A 96 -26.95 -43.65 14.91
C LEU A 96 -26.41 -42.33 15.49
N SER A 97 -25.11 -42.22 15.80
CA SER A 97 -24.49 -40.95 16.20
C SER A 97 -24.42 -39.93 15.05
N ASN A 98 -24.45 -40.39 13.79
CA ASN A 98 -24.65 -39.55 12.61
C ASN A 98 -26.14 -39.33 12.26
N ASN A 99 -27.09 -39.68 13.15
CA ASN A 99 -28.54 -39.55 12.97
C ASN A 99 -29.10 -40.17 11.66
N LYS A 100 -28.47 -41.23 11.15
CA LYS A 100 -28.94 -41.95 9.96
C LYS A 100 -29.90 -43.06 10.35
N GLN A 101 -30.92 -43.27 9.53
CA GLN A 101 -31.80 -44.44 9.67
C GLN A 101 -30.98 -45.71 9.48
N LEU A 102 -31.17 -46.66 10.39
CA LEU A 102 -30.45 -47.92 10.42
C LEU A 102 -31.12 -48.93 9.47
N TYR A 103 -30.34 -49.81 8.84
CA TYR A 103 -30.91 -50.88 8.01
C TYR A 103 -31.76 -51.82 8.86
N HIS A 104 -32.87 -52.33 8.30
CA HIS A 104 -33.80 -53.22 9.01
C HIS A 104 -33.07 -54.39 9.69
N SER A 105 -32.18 -55.08 8.97
CA SER A 105 -31.35 -56.16 9.49
C SER A 105 -30.44 -55.79 10.67
N ASP A 106 -30.03 -54.52 10.77
CA ASP A 106 -29.20 -53.99 11.86
C ASP A 106 -30.05 -53.50 13.04
N ALA A 107 -31.28 -53.03 12.79
CA ALA A 107 -32.28 -52.76 13.81
C ALA A 107 -32.74 -54.05 14.49
N ASP A 108 -33.14 -55.06 13.72
CA ASP A 108 -33.53 -56.40 14.21
C ASP A 108 -32.39 -57.02 15.04
N TYR A 109 -31.15 -56.84 14.59
CA TYR A 109 -29.96 -57.28 15.31
C TYR A 109 -29.81 -56.57 16.66
N LEU A 110 -29.96 -55.24 16.70
CA LEU A 110 -29.88 -54.46 17.93
C LEU A 110 -30.99 -54.83 18.91
N GLU A 111 -32.24 -55.01 18.44
CA GLU A 111 -33.35 -55.47 19.27
C GLU A 111 -33.09 -56.86 19.84
N SER A 112 -32.61 -57.81 19.03
CA SER A 112 -32.26 -59.17 19.48
C SER A 112 -31.14 -59.22 20.54
N LYS A 113 -30.35 -58.15 20.66
CA LYS A 113 -29.25 -58.02 21.63
C LYS A 113 -29.62 -57.20 22.87
N LEU A 114 -30.53 -56.24 22.75
CA LEU A 114 -31.06 -55.49 23.89
C LEU A 114 -32.18 -56.25 24.62
N HIS A 115 -32.90 -57.13 23.93
CA HIS A 115 -33.97 -57.96 24.47
C HIS A 115 -33.73 -59.45 24.14
N PRO A 116 -32.93 -60.17 24.96
CA PRO A 116 -32.82 -61.61 24.85
C PRO A 116 -34.18 -62.24 25.18
N ILE A 117 -34.84 -62.82 24.17
CA ILE A 117 -36.08 -63.57 24.35
C ILE A 117 -35.76 -64.82 25.18
N MET A 118 -36.29 -64.87 26.40
CA MET A 118 -36.37 -66.11 27.17
C MET A 118 -37.61 -66.89 26.75
N ASP A 119 -37.45 -67.80 25.79
CA ASP A 119 -38.15 -69.09 25.82
C ASP A 119 -37.55 -70.13 24.86
N GLU A 120 -38.16 -71.32 24.81
CA GLU A 120 -37.79 -72.49 23.98
C GLU A 120 -36.46 -73.18 24.33
N THR A 121 -36.47 -73.68 25.57
CA THR A 121 -35.88 -75.01 25.85
C THR A 121 -36.58 -76.09 25.00
N LEU A 122 -35.89 -77.21 24.75
CA LEU A 122 -36.36 -78.55 24.28
C LEU A 122 -36.13 -78.91 22.80
N LEU A 123 -35.12 -79.76 22.56
CA LEU A 123 -35.16 -80.80 21.52
C LEU A 123 -34.32 -82.04 21.93
N VAL A 124 -34.86 -82.90 22.81
CA VAL A 124 -34.44 -84.31 22.95
C VAL A 124 -35.66 -85.19 23.27
N GLU A 125 -36.17 -85.85 22.23
CA GLU A 125 -36.49 -87.29 22.17
C GLU A 125 -36.98 -88.02 23.45
N SER A 126 -38.22 -88.53 23.44
CA SER A 126 -38.55 -89.84 24.05
C SER A 126 -39.91 -90.40 23.59
N SER A 127 -40.12 -91.68 23.89
CA SER A 127 -41.09 -92.57 23.21
C SER A 127 -42.41 -92.83 23.96
N LYS A 128 -43.45 -93.22 23.19
CA LYS A 128 -44.53 -94.18 23.52
C LYS A 128 -45.04 -94.23 24.99
N LYS A 129 -46.33 -93.92 25.20
CA LYS A 129 -47.36 -94.95 25.54
C LYS A 129 -48.80 -94.44 25.59
N MET A 130 -49.71 -95.41 25.58
CA MET A 130 -51.18 -95.31 25.65
C MET A 130 -51.67 -94.75 27.00
N ASN A 131 -52.86 -94.12 27.03
CA ASN A 131 -54.07 -94.76 27.57
C ASN A 131 -55.36 -93.94 27.40
N ALA A 132 -56.48 -94.59 27.75
CA ALA A 132 -57.88 -94.12 27.75
C ALA A 132 -58.52 -93.92 26.35
N GLU A 133 -59.83 -94.13 26.16
CA GLU A 133 -60.86 -94.51 27.13
C GLU A 133 -61.80 -95.59 26.56
N ILE A 134 -62.32 -96.49 27.43
CA ILE A 134 -63.33 -97.50 27.08
C ILE A 134 -64.52 -97.33 28.01
N GLN A 135 -65.68 -96.99 27.46
CA GLN A 135 -66.94 -96.99 28.21
C GLN A 135 -67.80 -98.19 27.78
N LYS A 136 -68.27 -98.95 28.77
CA LYS A 136 -69.20 -100.08 28.61
C LYS A 136 -70.56 -99.68 29.16
N THR A 137 -71.64 -99.89 28.41
CA THR A 137 -72.99 -99.90 28.97
C THR A 137 -73.81 -101.06 28.44
N HIS A 138 -74.15 -101.96 29.36
CA HIS A 138 -75.29 -102.88 29.40
C HIS A 138 -75.56 -103.89 28.28
N LYS A 139 -75.79 -105.12 28.76
CA LYS A 139 -76.61 -106.15 28.11
C LYS A 139 -78.08 -105.86 28.44
N ASP A 140 -78.99 -106.33 27.60
CA ASP A 140 -80.28 -106.83 28.05
C ASP A 140 -80.59 -108.17 27.38
N ILE A 141 -81.37 -109.01 28.08
CA ILE A 141 -81.67 -110.40 27.70
C ILE A 141 -83.19 -110.59 27.76
N ILE A 142 -83.81 -110.94 26.64
CA ILE A 142 -85.20 -111.42 26.62
C ILE A 142 -85.26 -112.69 25.76
N GLU A 143 -85.22 -113.83 26.45
CA GLU A 143 -85.43 -115.16 25.88
C GLU A 143 -86.75 -115.71 26.45
N SER A 144 -87.82 -115.68 25.66
CA SER A 144 -89.17 -116.01 26.13
C SER A 144 -89.56 -117.46 25.85
N THR A 145 -89.45 -118.32 26.86
CA THR A 145 -89.82 -119.73 26.79
C THR A 145 -91.34 -119.97 26.69
N PRO A 146 -91.83 -120.85 25.79
CA PRO A 146 -93.23 -121.26 25.78
C PRO A 146 -93.49 -122.35 26.84
N SER A 147 -94.21 -122.01 27.92
CA SER A 147 -94.49 -122.95 29.00
C SER A 147 -95.61 -123.96 28.63
N GLN A 148 -95.32 -125.26 28.72
CA GLN A 148 -96.36 -126.30 28.69
C GLN A 148 -97.27 -126.20 29.92
N LYS A 149 -98.59 -126.34 29.74
CA LYS A 149 -99.54 -126.71 30.80
C LYS A 149 -100.54 -127.75 30.31
N ILE A 150 -100.44 -128.96 30.86
CA ILE A 150 -101.41 -130.05 30.69
C ILE A 150 -102.28 -130.11 31.95
N LYS A 151 -103.61 -130.18 31.82
CA LYS A 151 -104.53 -130.93 32.72
C LYS A 151 -106.01 -130.72 32.38
N GLY A 152 -106.79 -131.80 32.48
CA GLY A 152 -108.26 -131.81 32.46
C GLY A 152 -108.87 -132.07 31.07
N ALA A 153 -109.78 -133.03 30.88
CA ALA A 153 -110.19 -134.13 31.76
C ALA A 153 -110.72 -135.31 30.91
N LEU A 154 -110.63 -136.56 31.39
CA LEU A 154 -111.21 -137.72 30.69
C LEU A 154 -112.73 -137.83 30.94
N PRO A 155 -113.56 -138.02 29.90
CA PRO A 155 -114.93 -138.49 30.05
C PRO A 155 -114.96 -139.93 30.58
N LYS A 156 -115.79 -140.21 31.59
CA LYS A 156 -116.07 -141.60 32.02
C LYS A 156 -117.00 -142.26 30.98
N GLY A 157 -116.54 -143.34 30.35
CA GLY A 157 -117.36 -144.08 29.37
C GLY A 157 -116.60 -145.00 28.39
N TRP A 158 -115.27 -145.07 28.46
CA TRP A 158 -114.47 -145.96 27.60
C TRP A 158 -114.13 -147.26 28.32
N SER A 159 -114.90 -148.31 28.04
CA SER A 159 -114.67 -149.66 28.56
C SER A 159 -115.25 -150.71 27.60
N GLN A 160 -114.40 -151.26 26.73
CA GLN A 160 -114.61 -152.56 26.07
C GLN A 160 -113.25 -153.17 25.68
N GLU A 161 -113.24 -154.49 25.48
CA GLU A 161 -112.03 -155.32 25.44
C GLU A 161 -111.40 -155.40 24.02
N PRO A 162 -110.15 -155.88 23.87
CA PRO A 162 -109.31 -155.47 22.75
C PRO A 162 -109.31 -156.41 21.52
N ASP A 163 -109.61 -155.85 20.35
CA ASP A 163 -109.24 -156.44 19.05
C ASP A 163 -107.77 -156.11 18.71
N SER A 164 -106.94 -157.14 18.54
CA SER A 164 -105.48 -157.00 18.42
C SER A 164 -104.98 -156.40 17.10
N GLU A 165 -105.71 -156.58 15.99
CA GLU A 165 -105.28 -156.10 14.65
C GLU A 165 -105.23 -154.57 14.53
N ASN A 166 -106.14 -153.86 15.21
CA ASN A 166 -106.17 -152.40 15.19
C ASN A 166 -104.99 -151.77 15.94
N VAL A 167 -104.45 -152.45 16.96
CA VAL A 167 -103.26 -151.96 17.70
C VAL A 167 -102.01 -152.08 16.83
N GLU A 168 -101.83 -153.20 16.14
CA GLU A 168 -100.66 -153.43 15.30
C GLU A 168 -100.59 -152.49 14.09
N THR A 169 -101.73 -152.18 13.48
CA THR A 169 -101.80 -151.20 12.38
C THR A 169 -101.55 -149.77 12.87
N LEU A 170 -101.99 -149.42 14.09
CA LEU A 170 -101.66 -148.14 14.72
C LEU A 170 -100.15 -148.01 14.96
N VAL A 171 -99.50 -149.03 15.54
CA VAL A 171 -98.06 -149.05 15.80
C VAL A 171 -97.25 -148.93 14.50
N LYS A 172 -97.59 -149.70 13.46
CA LYS A 172 -96.92 -149.62 12.14
C LYS A 172 -97.09 -148.26 11.46
N ASN A 173 -98.16 -147.52 11.76
CA ASN A 173 -98.34 -146.15 11.29
C ASN A 173 -97.56 -145.14 12.15
N ILE A 174 -97.52 -145.31 13.48
CA ILE A 174 -96.69 -144.50 14.39
C ILE A 174 -95.19 -144.64 14.05
N GLU A 175 -94.72 -145.84 13.70
CA GLU A 175 -93.34 -146.05 13.24
C GLU A 175 -93.04 -145.31 11.94
N LYS A 176 -93.94 -145.36 10.95
CA LYS A 176 -93.81 -144.59 9.70
C LYS A 176 -93.81 -143.09 9.97
N GLU A 177 -94.68 -142.60 10.86
CA GLU A 177 -94.72 -141.18 11.22
C GLU A 177 -93.45 -140.74 11.94
N ASN A 178 -92.94 -141.55 12.87
CA ASN A 178 -91.64 -141.33 13.53
C ASN A 178 -90.46 -141.37 12.53
N GLN A 179 -90.54 -142.17 11.46
CA GLN A 179 -89.55 -142.14 10.37
C GLN A 179 -89.65 -140.85 9.55
N LYS A 180 -90.86 -140.35 9.24
CA LYS A 180 -91.05 -139.03 8.59
C LYS A 180 -90.54 -137.89 9.47
N ILE A 181 -90.82 -137.92 10.77
CA ILE A 181 -90.33 -136.91 11.72
C ILE A 181 -88.80 -136.90 11.71
N LYS A 182 -88.14 -138.07 11.78
CA LYS A 182 -86.68 -138.19 11.68
C LYS A 182 -86.08 -137.76 10.34
N THR A 183 -86.82 -137.79 9.23
CA THR A 183 -86.35 -137.18 7.97
C THR A 183 -86.60 -135.68 7.93
N GLN A 184 -87.70 -135.19 8.51
CA GLN A 184 -88.01 -133.77 8.62
C GLN A 184 -87.06 -133.03 9.59
N GLU A 185 -86.64 -133.68 10.68
CA GLU A 185 -85.57 -133.22 11.57
C GLU A 185 -84.25 -133.02 10.81
N LYS A 186 -83.80 -134.03 10.04
CA LYS A 186 -82.60 -133.93 9.21
C LYS A 186 -82.67 -132.81 8.17
N ILE A 187 -83.83 -132.63 7.52
CA ILE A 187 -84.06 -131.55 6.57
C ILE A 187 -84.04 -130.18 7.27
N SER A 188 -84.60 -130.08 8.49
CA SER A 188 -84.53 -128.87 9.33
C SER A 188 -83.09 -128.53 9.72
N ASP A 189 -82.30 -129.52 10.14
CA ASP A 189 -80.88 -129.36 10.46
C ASP A 189 -80.07 -128.92 9.25
N GLU A 190 -80.29 -129.51 8.07
CA GLU A 190 -79.65 -129.10 6.82
C GLU A 190 -80.03 -127.65 6.45
N ILE A 191 -81.32 -127.30 6.51
CA ILE A 191 -81.80 -125.92 6.29
C ILE A 191 -81.14 -124.95 7.28
N ASN A 192 -80.95 -125.34 8.53
CA ASN A 192 -80.30 -124.51 9.54
C ASN A 192 -78.77 -124.38 9.30
N GLN A 193 -78.11 -125.43 8.82
CA GLN A 193 -76.72 -125.35 8.35
C GLN A 193 -76.60 -124.41 7.12
N GLN A 194 -77.50 -124.53 6.15
CA GLN A 194 -77.54 -123.65 4.97
C GLN A 194 -77.80 -122.18 5.37
N ARG A 195 -78.74 -121.92 6.28
CA ARG A 195 -78.99 -120.58 6.87
C ARG A 195 -77.76 -120.01 7.57
N ASN A 196 -77.05 -120.82 8.36
CA ASN A 196 -75.82 -120.41 9.04
C ASN A 196 -74.69 -120.07 8.04
N ASN A 197 -74.56 -120.85 6.96
CA ASN A 197 -73.58 -120.59 5.91
C ASN A 197 -73.93 -119.33 5.10
N LEU A 198 -75.21 -119.11 4.78
CA LEU A 198 -75.70 -117.89 4.14
C LEU A 198 -75.48 -116.65 5.03
N SER A 199 -75.70 -116.78 6.34
CA SER A 199 -75.46 -115.69 7.31
C SER A 199 -73.98 -115.27 7.34
N LYS A 200 -73.05 -116.25 7.37
CA LYS A 200 -71.60 -116.00 7.25
C LYS A 200 -71.22 -115.34 5.91
N LEU A 201 -71.84 -115.76 4.81
CA LEU A 201 -71.61 -115.14 3.50
C LEU A 201 -72.09 -113.68 3.46
N ILE A 202 -73.21 -113.38 4.13
CA ILE A 202 -73.74 -112.02 4.27
C ILE A 202 -72.83 -111.16 5.18
N SER A 203 -72.30 -111.69 6.27
CA SER A 203 -71.37 -110.93 7.14
C SER A 203 -70.05 -110.63 6.41
N HIS A 204 -69.43 -111.62 5.78
CA HIS A 204 -68.22 -111.40 4.99
C HIS A 204 -68.46 -110.44 3.83
N ARG A 205 -69.59 -110.53 3.12
CA ARG A 205 -69.92 -109.55 2.08
C ARG A 205 -69.96 -108.12 2.65
N LYS A 206 -70.61 -107.89 3.80
CA LYS A 206 -70.64 -106.57 4.45
C LYS A 206 -69.24 -106.09 4.85
N GLU A 207 -68.38 -106.98 5.36
CA GLU A 207 -66.98 -106.67 5.69
C GLU A 207 -66.17 -106.28 4.44
N TYR A 208 -66.36 -106.96 3.31
CA TYR A 208 -65.70 -106.60 2.04
C TYR A 208 -66.26 -105.31 1.45
N ASP A 209 -67.57 -105.12 1.40
CA ASP A 209 -68.23 -103.89 0.94
C ASP A 209 -67.76 -102.68 1.78
N GLN A 210 -67.56 -102.85 3.10
CA GLN A 210 -66.98 -101.84 3.98
C GLN A 210 -65.49 -101.57 3.69
N LYS A 211 -64.65 -102.60 3.51
CA LYS A 211 -63.23 -102.44 3.16
C LYS A 211 -63.06 -101.70 1.83
N ILE A 212 -63.82 -102.10 0.80
CA ILE A 212 -63.86 -101.44 -0.51
C ILE A 212 -64.28 -99.97 -0.36
N SER A 213 -65.25 -99.67 0.50
CA SER A 213 -65.68 -98.29 0.75
C SER A 213 -64.61 -97.44 1.45
N GLN A 214 -63.89 -98.01 2.42
CA GLN A 214 -62.77 -97.35 3.11
C GLN A 214 -61.57 -97.12 2.19
N GLU A 215 -61.18 -98.13 1.40
CA GLU A 215 -60.11 -98.05 0.42
C GLU A 215 -60.43 -97.03 -0.68
N LYS A 216 -61.65 -97.05 -1.23
CA LYS A 216 -62.12 -96.03 -2.16
C LYS A 216 -62.02 -94.62 -1.56
N SER A 217 -62.45 -94.42 -0.31
CA SER A 217 -62.37 -93.11 0.34
C SER A 217 -60.92 -92.65 0.56
N SER A 218 -60.01 -93.58 0.86
CA SER A 218 -58.57 -93.30 1.00
C SER A 218 -57.96 -92.87 -0.33
N LEU A 219 -58.19 -93.65 -1.40
CA LEU A 219 -57.73 -93.35 -2.76
C LEU A 219 -58.31 -92.03 -3.29
N GLU A 220 -59.60 -91.76 -3.03
CA GLU A 220 -60.24 -90.50 -3.46
C GLU A 220 -59.66 -89.28 -2.72
N SER A 221 -59.24 -89.44 -1.46
CA SER A 221 -58.51 -88.40 -0.70
C SER A 221 -57.11 -88.16 -1.28
N GLN A 222 -56.35 -89.22 -1.54
CA GLN A 222 -55.02 -89.14 -2.15
C GLN A 222 -55.07 -88.50 -3.55
N ILE A 223 -56.05 -88.86 -4.38
CA ILE A 223 -56.25 -88.28 -5.71
C ILE A 223 -56.59 -86.78 -5.64
N LYS A 224 -57.31 -86.32 -4.59
CA LYS A 224 -57.57 -84.89 -4.37
C LYS A 224 -56.29 -84.14 -3.95
N GLU A 225 -55.49 -84.74 -3.06
CA GLU A 225 -54.21 -84.17 -2.62
C GLU A 225 -53.20 -84.06 -3.78
N GLU A 226 -53.05 -85.10 -4.60
CA GLU A 226 -52.19 -85.07 -5.80
C GLU A 226 -52.67 -84.05 -6.84
N ARG A 227 -53.99 -83.86 -7.01
CA ARG A 227 -54.51 -82.80 -7.89
C ARG A 227 -54.08 -81.41 -7.42
N ILE A 228 -54.10 -81.15 -6.10
CA ILE A 228 -53.64 -79.89 -5.52
C ILE A 228 -52.12 -79.74 -5.68
N ARG A 229 -51.33 -80.80 -5.50
CA ARG A 229 -49.88 -80.79 -5.82
C ARG A 229 -49.61 -80.45 -7.29
N ILE A 230 -50.31 -81.08 -8.22
CA ILE A 230 -50.15 -80.84 -9.67
C ILE A 230 -50.59 -79.42 -10.04
N GLU A 231 -51.70 -78.91 -9.51
CA GLU A 231 -52.19 -77.56 -9.75
C GLU A 231 -51.21 -76.50 -9.24
N THR A 232 -50.74 -76.63 -8.00
CA THR A 232 -49.73 -75.73 -7.42
C THR A 232 -48.39 -75.77 -8.16
N GLN A 233 -47.93 -76.97 -8.55
CA GLN A 233 -46.72 -77.12 -9.39
C GLN A 233 -46.89 -76.48 -10.77
N THR A 234 -48.07 -76.62 -11.39
CA THR A 234 -48.39 -75.99 -12.68
C THR A 234 -48.39 -74.46 -12.55
N ARG A 235 -48.95 -73.91 -11.47
CA ARG A 235 -48.93 -72.46 -11.19
C ARG A 235 -47.50 -71.92 -11.10
N ILE A 236 -46.64 -72.60 -10.33
CA ILE A 236 -45.22 -72.23 -10.17
C ILE A 236 -44.46 -72.36 -11.51
N SER A 237 -44.74 -73.39 -12.30
CA SER A 237 -44.14 -73.57 -13.63
C SER A 237 -44.48 -72.42 -14.58
N ASN A 238 -45.75 -71.99 -14.61
CA ASN A 238 -46.20 -70.86 -15.41
C ASN A 238 -45.57 -69.54 -14.95
N GLU A 239 -45.42 -69.33 -13.64
CA GLU A 239 -44.73 -68.17 -13.08
C GLU A 239 -43.24 -68.12 -13.47
N ILE A 240 -42.55 -69.27 -13.43
CA ILE A 240 -41.16 -69.43 -13.89
C ILE A 240 -41.04 -69.13 -15.40
N ILE A 241 -42.04 -69.45 -16.21
CA ILE A 241 -42.06 -69.11 -17.65
C ILE A 241 -42.20 -67.59 -17.84
N ALA A 242 -43.13 -66.94 -17.14
CA ALA A 242 -43.33 -65.50 -17.21
C ALA A 242 -42.06 -64.72 -16.77
N GLN A 243 -41.45 -65.12 -15.65
CA GLN A 243 -40.18 -64.53 -15.16
C GLN A 243 -39.03 -64.72 -16.16
N LYS A 244 -38.96 -65.87 -16.88
CA LYS A 244 -37.96 -66.08 -17.94
C LYS A 244 -38.18 -65.14 -19.13
N GLU A 245 -39.43 -64.91 -19.54
CA GLU A 245 -39.72 -63.95 -20.61
C GLU A 245 -39.34 -62.53 -20.21
N GLU A 246 -39.73 -62.08 -19.02
CA GLU A 246 -39.35 -60.76 -18.49
C GLU A 246 -37.83 -60.59 -18.42
N LEU A 247 -37.11 -61.60 -17.92
CA LEU A 247 -35.64 -61.59 -17.89
C LEU A 247 -35.03 -61.45 -19.30
N THR A 248 -35.69 -61.90 -20.37
CA THR A 248 -35.21 -61.65 -21.75
C THR A 248 -35.49 -60.21 -22.23
N LYS A 249 -36.55 -59.55 -21.75
CA LYS A 249 -36.86 -58.14 -22.03
C LYS A 249 -35.83 -57.24 -21.34
N VAL A 250 -35.66 -57.41 -20.03
CA VAL A 250 -34.66 -56.71 -19.20
C VAL A 250 -33.23 -56.88 -19.74
N LYS A 251 -32.87 -58.08 -20.24
CA LYS A 251 -31.55 -58.30 -20.88
C LYS A 251 -31.36 -57.49 -22.17
N LYS A 252 -32.40 -57.33 -23.00
CA LYS A 252 -32.35 -56.50 -24.23
C LYS A 252 -32.25 -55.01 -23.89
N GLU A 253 -33.06 -54.54 -22.95
CA GLU A 253 -33.04 -53.16 -22.45
C GLU A 253 -31.68 -52.79 -21.85
N ARG A 254 -31.09 -53.69 -21.04
CA ARG A 254 -29.74 -53.52 -20.49
C ARG A 254 -28.67 -53.34 -21.56
N ILE A 255 -28.78 -54.03 -22.70
CA ILE A 255 -27.85 -53.86 -23.83
C ILE A 255 -28.00 -52.46 -24.43
N LEU A 256 -29.23 -52.04 -24.75
CA LEU A 256 -29.51 -50.70 -25.29
C LEU A 256 -29.03 -49.57 -24.37
N ILE A 257 -29.18 -49.74 -23.04
CA ILE A 257 -28.67 -48.80 -22.04
C ILE A 257 -27.14 -48.77 -22.04
N ILE A 258 -26.46 -49.92 -22.10
CA ILE A 258 -24.99 -50.00 -22.19
C ILE A 258 -24.47 -49.31 -23.46
N ASP A 259 -25.11 -49.55 -24.61
CA ASP A 259 -24.73 -48.94 -25.89
C ASP A 259 -24.91 -47.41 -25.86
N LYS A 260 -26.03 -46.92 -25.27
CA LYS A 260 -26.24 -45.48 -25.05
C LYS A 260 -25.16 -44.88 -24.15
N ILE A 261 -24.82 -45.53 -23.04
CA ILE A 261 -23.76 -45.10 -22.12
C ILE A 261 -22.39 -45.07 -22.84
N ALA A 262 -22.10 -46.03 -23.73
CA ALA A 262 -20.87 -46.05 -24.51
C ALA A 262 -20.80 -44.90 -25.52
N LEU A 263 -21.91 -44.58 -26.21
CA LEU A 263 -22.02 -43.44 -27.11
C LEU A 263 -21.86 -42.10 -26.39
N GLU A 264 -22.48 -41.93 -25.22
CA GLU A 264 -22.38 -40.70 -24.43
C GLU A 264 -20.97 -40.51 -23.84
N LYS A 265 -20.33 -41.58 -23.34
CA LYS A 265 -18.90 -41.54 -22.94
C LYS A 265 -17.98 -41.13 -24.10
N ASN A 266 -18.24 -41.60 -25.32
CA ASN A 266 -17.46 -41.23 -26.51
C ASN A 266 -17.64 -39.74 -26.88
N LYS A 267 -18.86 -39.20 -26.78
CA LYS A 267 -19.13 -37.76 -26.96
C LYS A 267 -18.37 -36.92 -25.93
N ILE A 268 -18.53 -37.23 -24.64
CA ILE A 268 -17.87 -36.51 -23.53
C ILE A 268 -16.35 -36.56 -23.68
N ALA A 269 -15.77 -37.70 -24.06
CA ALA A 269 -14.32 -37.83 -24.27
C ALA A 269 -13.80 -36.94 -25.43
N LYS A 270 -14.57 -36.82 -26.52
CA LYS A 270 -14.24 -35.93 -27.65
C LYS A 270 -14.38 -34.46 -27.27
N GLU A 271 -15.43 -34.11 -26.54
CA GLU A 271 -15.67 -32.74 -26.07
C GLU A 271 -14.57 -32.28 -25.10
N LEU A 272 -14.24 -33.11 -24.10
CA LEU A 272 -13.14 -32.85 -23.16
C LEU A 272 -11.78 -32.66 -23.89
N LEU A 273 -11.55 -33.41 -24.97
CA LEU A 273 -10.34 -33.27 -25.79
C LEU A 273 -10.35 -31.95 -26.59
N SER A 274 -11.52 -31.51 -27.07
CA SER A 274 -11.71 -30.21 -27.71
C SER A 274 -11.47 -29.05 -26.73
N GLN A 275 -12.09 -29.10 -25.55
CA GLN A 275 -11.92 -28.11 -24.48
C GLN A 275 -10.45 -28.00 -24.05
N LYS A 276 -9.74 -29.13 -23.90
CA LYS A 276 -8.30 -29.13 -23.59
C LYS A 276 -7.45 -28.47 -24.68
N ARG A 277 -7.79 -28.64 -25.96
CA ARG A 277 -7.10 -27.94 -27.07
C ARG A 277 -7.36 -26.43 -27.03
N GLN A 278 -8.60 -26.02 -26.79
CA GLN A 278 -8.97 -24.60 -26.67
C GLN A 278 -8.26 -23.94 -25.48
N LEU A 279 -8.16 -24.62 -24.34
CA LEU A 279 -7.43 -24.13 -23.16
C LEU A 279 -5.94 -23.88 -23.47
N VAL A 280 -5.26 -24.84 -24.11
CA VAL A 280 -3.85 -24.71 -24.50
C VAL A 280 -3.66 -23.59 -25.53
N GLN A 281 -4.59 -23.43 -26.48
CA GLN A 281 -4.55 -22.33 -27.44
C GLN A 281 -4.70 -20.96 -26.76
N ALA A 282 -5.63 -20.82 -25.80
CA ALA A 282 -5.82 -19.60 -25.04
C ALA A 282 -4.60 -19.25 -24.17
N GLN A 283 -3.95 -20.25 -23.55
CA GLN A 283 -2.69 -20.07 -22.81
C GLN A 283 -1.56 -19.55 -23.72
N LEU A 284 -1.42 -20.11 -24.92
CA LEU A 284 -0.43 -19.66 -25.92
C LEU A 284 -0.77 -18.29 -26.54
N GLU A 285 -1.99 -17.80 -26.39
CA GLU A 285 -2.41 -16.45 -26.79
C GLU A 285 -2.16 -15.44 -25.66
N GLN A 286 -2.51 -15.79 -24.43
CA GLN A 286 -2.19 -15.03 -23.22
C GLN A 286 -0.67 -14.78 -23.11
N GLU A 287 0.17 -15.81 -23.31
CA GLU A 287 1.64 -15.67 -23.26
C GLU A 287 2.17 -14.66 -24.31
N LYS A 288 1.53 -14.56 -25.48
CA LYS A 288 1.90 -13.57 -26.51
C LYS A 288 1.48 -12.15 -26.11
N ILE A 289 0.29 -12.01 -25.52
CA ILE A 289 -0.23 -10.72 -25.03
C ILE A 289 0.63 -10.21 -23.87
N GLU A 290 0.97 -11.05 -22.90
CA GLU A 290 1.89 -10.71 -21.79
C GLU A 290 3.27 -10.30 -22.31
N LYS A 291 3.80 -11.01 -23.32
CA LYS A 291 5.05 -10.64 -24.01
C LYS A 291 4.93 -9.36 -24.85
N GLN A 292 3.74 -8.90 -25.21
CA GLN A 292 3.54 -7.60 -25.84
C GLN A 292 3.45 -6.50 -24.79
N VAL A 293 2.59 -6.66 -23.78
CA VAL A 293 2.40 -5.72 -22.67
C VAL A 293 3.71 -5.40 -21.95
N THR A 294 4.57 -6.39 -21.71
CA THR A 294 5.90 -6.17 -21.10
C THR A 294 6.83 -5.31 -21.97
N ARG A 295 6.84 -5.50 -23.31
CA ARG A 295 7.61 -4.64 -24.22
C ARG A 295 7.07 -3.22 -24.30
N GLU A 296 5.75 -3.05 -24.25
CA GLU A 296 5.10 -1.73 -24.23
C GLU A 296 5.38 -1.00 -22.91
N GLN A 297 5.35 -1.71 -21.77
CA GLN A 297 5.77 -1.18 -20.48
C GLN A 297 7.26 -0.77 -20.47
N GLU A 298 8.15 -1.57 -21.04
CA GLU A 298 9.56 -1.21 -21.22
C GLU A 298 9.75 0.03 -22.09
N LEU A 299 8.99 0.15 -23.19
CA LEU A 299 9.05 1.31 -24.09
C LEU A 299 8.58 2.58 -23.38
N LEU A 300 7.45 2.51 -22.67
CA LEU A 300 6.92 3.62 -21.88
C LEU A 300 7.87 4.03 -20.75
N ALA A 301 8.52 3.08 -20.08
CA ALA A 301 9.53 3.36 -19.06
C ALA A 301 10.77 4.06 -19.64
N LYS A 302 11.24 3.65 -20.83
CA LYS A 302 12.34 4.32 -21.56
C LYS A 302 11.94 5.74 -21.94
N MET A 303 10.76 5.94 -22.54
CA MET A 303 10.24 7.27 -22.89
C MET A 303 10.06 8.19 -21.67
N ALA A 304 9.58 7.67 -20.54
CA ALA A 304 9.42 8.43 -19.30
C ALA A 304 10.77 8.90 -18.73
N ASN A 305 11.79 8.04 -18.77
CA ASN A 305 13.15 8.43 -18.37
C ASN A 305 13.73 9.47 -19.34
N GLU A 306 13.62 9.27 -20.66
CA GLU A 306 14.10 10.26 -21.64
C GLU A 306 13.40 11.64 -21.52
N GLN A 307 12.13 11.68 -21.12
CA GLN A 307 11.41 12.92 -20.84
C GLN A 307 11.90 13.57 -19.55
N LYS A 308 12.11 12.79 -18.50
CA LYS A 308 12.67 13.25 -17.22
C LYS A 308 14.07 13.84 -17.39
N ASP A 309 14.94 13.16 -18.14
CA ASP A 309 16.32 13.61 -18.36
C ASP A 309 16.35 14.91 -19.19
N ARG A 310 15.55 14.99 -20.26
CA ARG A 310 15.36 16.24 -21.02
C ARG A 310 14.81 17.40 -20.18
N LEU A 311 13.93 17.12 -19.21
CA LEU A 311 13.44 18.14 -18.26
C LEU A 311 14.53 18.58 -17.27
N VAL A 312 15.43 17.68 -16.85
CA VAL A 312 16.59 18.01 -16.00
C VAL A 312 17.59 18.89 -16.77
N GLU A 313 17.89 18.57 -18.03
CA GLU A 313 18.72 19.39 -18.91
C GLU A 313 18.13 20.80 -19.10
N GLN A 314 16.84 20.90 -19.43
CA GLN A 314 16.14 22.19 -19.55
C GLN A 314 16.18 22.99 -18.24
N ALA A 315 16.00 22.33 -17.09
CA ALA A 315 16.09 22.97 -15.79
C ALA A 315 17.52 23.44 -15.45
N GLN A 316 18.57 22.76 -15.92
CA GLN A 316 19.95 23.23 -15.82
C GLN A 316 20.19 24.45 -16.71
N ILE A 317 19.82 24.38 -18.00
CA ILE A 317 19.97 25.49 -18.95
C ILE A 317 19.25 26.74 -18.44
N ALA A 318 18.04 26.61 -17.88
CA ALA A 318 17.30 27.72 -17.27
C ALA A 318 18.03 28.34 -16.06
N ARG A 319 18.74 27.55 -15.25
CA ARG A 319 19.57 28.06 -14.14
C ARG A 319 20.80 28.80 -14.68
N GLU A 320 21.47 28.27 -15.70
CA GLU A 320 22.63 28.92 -16.32
C GLU A 320 22.27 30.24 -16.99
N ILE A 321 21.14 30.31 -17.71
CA ILE A 321 20.59 31.55 -18.26
C ILE A 321 20.32 32.57 -17.14
N LYS A 322 19.74 32.12 -16.02
CA LYS A 322 19.48 33.00 -14.86
C LYS A 322 20.78 33.53 -14.22
N SER A 323 21.83 32.70 -14.12
CA SER A 323 23.15 33.15 -13.64
C SER A 323 23.73 34.22 -14.56
N LYS A 324 23.83 33.93 -15.87
CA LYS A 324 24.33 34.84 -16.90
C LYS A 324 23.54 36.14 -16.97
N GLN A 325 22.23 36.11 -16.74
CA GLN A 325 21.41 37.32 -16.60
C GLN A 325 21.83 38.16 -15.38
N THR A 326 22.01 37.55 -14.20
CA THR A 326 22.48 38.29 -13.01
C THR A 326 23.92 38.78 -13.12
N GLU A 327 24.78 38.12 -13.89
CA GLU A 327 26.14 38.57 -14.22
C GLU A 327 26.10 39.76 -15.20
N LEU A 328 25.23 39.71 -16.22
CA LEU A 328 25.01 40.79 -17.17
C LEU A 328 24.41 42.03 -16.49
N ASP A 329 23.49 41.86 -15.54
CA ASP A 329 22.88 43.00 -14.83
C ASP A 329 23.83 43.64 -13.81
N ARG A 330 24.80 42.88 -13.27
CA ARG A 330 25.94 43.46 -12.52
C ARG A 330 26.87 44.25 -13.42
N THR A 331 27.31 43.69 -14.55
CA THR A 331 28.25 44.39 -15.44
C THR A 331 27.66 45.65 -16.09
N LYS A 332 26.34 45.78 -16.18
CA LYS A 332 25.65 47.06 -16.46
C LYS A 332 25.80 48.07 -15.31
N GLN A 333 25.58 47.65 -14.07
CA GLN A 333 25.75 48.51 -12.89
C GLN A 333 27.21 49.00 -12.77
N ASP A 334 28.18 48.09 -12.96
CA ASP A 334 29.61 48.42 -13.00
C ASP A 334 29.91 49.44 -14.12
N TYR A 335 29.30 49.27 -15.31
CA TYR A 335 29.46 50.20 -16.44
C TYR A 335 28.84 51.58 -16.15
N ASP A 336 27.63 51.63 -15.59
CA ASP A 336 26.95 52.88 -15.24
C ASP A 336 27.71 53.65 -14.14
N GLU A 337 28.34 52.94 -13.20
CA GLU A 337 29.26 53.55 -12.22
C GLU A 337 30.51 54.11 -12.92
N ILE A 338 31.18 53.34 -13.78
CA ILE A 338 32.36 53.81 -14.54
C ILE A 338 32.02 55.03 -15.39
N VAL A 339 30.86 55.05 -16.07
CA VAL A 339 30.39 56.21 -16.85
C VAL A 339 30.17 57.42 -15.95
N SER A 340 29.65 57.22 -14.74
CA SER A 340 29.46 58.29 -13.75
C SER A 340 30.80 58.85 -13.27
N GLN A 341 31.74 57.99 -12.86
CA GLN A 341 33.10 58.36 -12.46
C GLN A 341 33.84 59.12 -13.59
N VAL A 342 33.80 58.61 -14.82
CA VAL A 342 34.41 59.23 -16.01
C VAL A 342 33.78 60.60 -16.33
N ASN A 343 32.50 60.81 -16.05
CA ASN A 343 31.85 62.11 -16.22
C ASN A 343 32.25 63.10 -15.11
N GLU A 344 32.43 62.66 -13.87
CA GLU A 344 33.07 63.50 -12.83
C GLU A 344 34.51 63.87 -13.20
N GLU A 345 35.30 62.92 -13.72
CA GLU A 345 36.68 63.18 -14.15
C GLU A 345 36.74 64.19 -15.30
N LYS A 346 35.80 64.14 -16.26
CA LYS A 346 35.68 65.17 -17.31
C LYS A 346 35.39 66.57 -16.73
N ILE A 347 34.57 66.66 -15.68
CA ILE A 347 34.30 67.94 -15.00
C ILE A 347 35.57 68.45 -14.31
N LYS A 348 36.22 67.61 -13.50
CA LYS A 348 37.50 67.89 -12.83
C LYS A 348 38.59 68.28 -13.84
N PHE A 349 38.63 67.64 -15.00
CA PHE A 349 39.56 67.96 -16.09
C PHE A 349 39.25 69.30 -16.75
N ALA A 350 37.97 69.61 -17.04
CA ALA A 350 37.56 70.91 -17.58
C ALA A 350 37.85 72.07 -16.59
N GLU A 351 37.76 71.84 -15.29
CA GLU A 351 38.21 72.77 -14.25
C GLU A 351 39.74 72.92 -14.26
N SER A 352 40.48 71.82 -14.38
CA SER A 352 41.94 71.86 -14.53
C SER A 352 42.38 72.63 -15.78
N GLU A 353 41.61 72.57 -16.87
CA GLU A 353 41.92 73.29 -18.11
C GLU A 353 41.63 74.81 -17.96
N LYS A 354 40.56 75.18 -17.24
CA LYS A 354 40.30 76.58 -16.85
C LYS A 354 41.43 77.13 -15.97
N LEU A 355 41.85 76.38 -14.95
CA LEU A 355 42.98 76.73 -14.08
C LEU A 355 44.28 76.88 -14.89
N LYS A 356 44.56 75.95 -15.81
CA LYS A 356 45.73 76.00 -16.70
C LYS A 356 45.72 77.23 -17.64
N LYS A 357 44.55 77.67 -18.10
CA LYS A 357 44.39 78.92 -18.86
C LYS A 357 44.64 80.15 -17.98
N LEU A 358 44.12 80.18 -16.75
CA LEU A 358 44.32 81.26 -15.78
C LEU A 358 45.79 81.39 -15.35
N ILE A 359 46.47 80.28 -15.08
CA ILE A 359 47.91 80.24 -14.76
C ILE A 359 48.70 80.84 -15.93
N LYS A 360 48.42 80.45 -17.17
CA LYS A 360 49.10 81.02 -18.35
C LYS A 360 48.91 82.54 -18.50
N SER A 361 47.74 83.09 -18.18
CA SER A 361 47.57 84.55 -18.18
C SER A 361 48.36 85.22 -17.04
N GLN A 362 48.38 84.63 -15.85
CA GLN A 362 49.18 85.12 -14.72
C GLN A 362 50.69 85.04 -14.99
N GLU A 363 51.17 83.99 -15.68
CA GLU A 363 52.54 83.86 -16.17
C GLU A 363 52.89 84.97 -17.16
N GLN A 364 52.01 85.26 -18.13
CA GLN A 364 52.21 86.36 -19.08
C GLN A 364 52.24 87.73 -18.41
N ASP A 365 51.34 88.00 -17.45
CA ASP A 365 51.35 89.27 -16.71
C ASP A 365 52.56 89.39 -15.79
N LEU A 366 53.02 88.29 -15.20
CA LEU A 366 54.29 88.25 -14.45
C LEU A 366 55.52 88.45 -15.34
N ILE A 367 55.47 88.04 -16.62
CA ILE A 367 56.52 88.33 -17.61
C ILE A 367 56.51 89.83 -17.96
N LYS A 368 55.35 90.43 -18.26
CA LYS A 368 55.23 91.88 -18.48
C LYS A 368 55.77 92.68 -17.29
N ALA A 369 55.38 92.31 -16.06
CA ALA A 369 55.88 92.97 -14.86
C ALA A 369 57.40 92.80 -14.65
N LYS A 370 58.00 91.70 -15.11
CA LYS A 370 59.47 91.53 -15.14
C LYS A 370 60.13 92.40 -16.20
N GLU A 371 59.52 92.56 -17.38
CA GLU A 371 60.00 93.42 -18.46
C GLU A 371 59.91 94.91 -18.08
N GLU A 372 58.78 95.34 -17.52
CA GLU A 372 58.60 96.69 -16.94
C GLU A 372 59.63 96.97 -15.84
N ARG A 373 59.86 96.00 -14.93
CA ARG A 373 60.89 96.11 -13.90
C ARG A 373 62.31 96.16 -14.49
N LEU A 374 62.60 95.41 -15.55
CA LEU A 374 63.89 95.45 -16.24
C LEU A 374 64.11 96.80 -16.93
N ASN A 375 63.08 97.33 -17.60
CA ASN A 375 63.09 98.66 -18.20
C ASN A 375 63.34 99.74 -17.14
N LEU A 376 62.64 99.69 -16.00
CA LEU A 376 62.87 100.59 -14.86
C LEU A 376 64.30 100.48 -14.31
N ILE A 377 64.86 99.26 -14.19
CA ILE A 377 66.26 99.04 -13.79
C ILE A 377 67.23 99.67 -14.80
N ASN A 378 66.96 99.57 -16.11
CA ASN A 378 67.76 100.18 -17.16
C ASN A 378 67.68 101.72 -17.11
N THR A 379 66.51 102.31 -16.86
CA THR A 379 66.34 103.74 -16.62
C THR A 379 67.14 104.20 -15.40
N ILE A 380 67.02 103.49 -14.27
CA ILE A 380 67.79 103.77 -13.04
C ILE A 380 69.30 103.62 -13.28
N ALA A 381 69.74 102.70 -14.15
CA ALA A 381 71.15 102.56 -14.51
C ALA A 381 71.66 103.76 -15.35
N ALA A 382 70.87 104.22 -16.33
CA ALA A 382 71.19 105.42 -17.12
C ALA A 382 71.21 106.69 -16.24
N GLU A 383 70.25 106.85 -15.32
CA GLU A 383 70.24 107.94 -14.35
C GLU A 383 71.47 107.90 -13.43
N LYS A 384 71.85 106.72 -12.92
CA LYS A 384 73.09 106.54 -12.15
C LYS A 384 74.34 106.89 -12.96
N GLU A 385 74.38 106.60 -14.26
CA GLU A 385 75.48 107.00 -15.13
C GLU A 385 75.53 108.54 -15.31
N ILE A 386 74.37 109.19 -15.50
CA ILE A 386 74.26 110.66 -15.57
C ILE A 386 74.69 111.31 -14.24
N ILE A 387 74.31 110.74 -13.10
CA ILE A 387 74.75 111.19 -11.77
C ILE A 387 76.26 111.00 -11.61
N SER A 388 76.82 109.87 -12.05
CA SER A 388 78.26 109.60 -12.03
C SER A 388 79.06 110.57 -12.91
N LYS A 389 78.55 110.92 -14.10
CA LYS A 389 79.11 111.97 -14.97
C LYS A 389 79.10 113.33 -14.26
N LYS A 390 77.94 113.77 -13.74
CA LYS A 390 77.82 115.01 -12.97
C LYS A 390 78.76 115.07 -11.75
N ALA A 391 78.90 113.97 -11.01
CA ALA A 391 79.80 113.89 -9.85
C ALA A 391 81.28 113.97 -10.26
N ASN A 392 81.66 113.43 -11.42
CA ASN A 392 83.01 113.59 -11.96
C ASN A 392 83.27 115.02 -12.48
N ASP A 393 82.30 115.66 -13.13
CA ASP A 393 82.37 117.07 -13.53
C ASP A 393 82.50 118.01 -12.32
N GLU A 394 81.76 117.73 -11.25
CA GLU A 394 81.85 118.46 -9.98
C GLU A 394 83.22 118.24 -9.31
N LYS A 395 83.73 117.00 -9.33
CA LYS A 395 85.09 116.67 -8.87
C LYS A 395 86.20 117.33 -9.71
N LEU A 396 85.97 117.57 -11.00
CA LEU A 396 86.86 118.35 -11.87
C LEU A 396 86.79 119.85 -11.56
N LYS A 397 85.61 120.42 -11.34
CA LYS A 397 85.43 121.79 -10.84
C LYS A 397 86.10 122.01 -9.48
N LEU A 398 85.99 121.03 -8.57
CA LEU A 398 86.67 121.08 -7.27
C LEU A 398 88.20 121.09 -7.43
N LYS A 399 88.74 120.28 -8.37
CA LYS A 399 90.18 120.27 -8.69
C LYS A 399 90.67 121.62 -9.22
N SER A 400 89.97 122.24 -10.19
CA SER A 400 90.39 123.54 -10.72
C SER A 400 90.29 124.65 -9.66
N GLN A 401 89.30 124.60 -8.77
CA GLN A 401 89.19 125.51 -7.62
C GLN A 401 90.34 125.31 -6.61
N VAL A 402 90.80 124.07 -6.40
CA VAL A 402 92.01 123.74 -5.61
C VAL A 402 93.30 124.21 -6.30
N GLU A 403 93.35 124.32 -7.62
CA GLU A 403 94.50 124.89 -8.34
C GLU A 403 94.50 126.43 -8.32
N LEU A 404 93.33 127.06 -8.46
CA LEU A 404 93.17 128.51 -8.35
C LEU A 404 93.55 129.02 -6.95
N THR A 405 93.15 128.30 -5.90
CA THR A 405 93.60 128.59 -4.52
C THR A 405 95.09 128.30 -4.27
N LYS A 406 95.72 127.38 -5.01
CA LYS A 406 97.19 127.21 -5.02
C LYS A 406 97.91 128.34 -5.76
N GLN A 407 97.30 128.96 -6.77
CA GLN A 407 97.83 130.15 -7.43
C GLN A 407 97.75 131.38 -6.51
N LEU A 408 96.59 131.64 -5.90
CA LEU A 408 96.42 132.71 -4.89
C LEU A 408 97.46 132.60 -3.76
N LYS A 409 97.70 131.40 -3.22
CA LYS A 409 98.73 131.16 -2.19
C LYS A 409 100.19 131.29 -2.67
N LYS A 410 100.44 131.43 -3.97
CA LYS A 410 101.76 131.83 -4.52
C LYS A 410 101.86 133.35 -4.65
N GLU A 411 100.79 134.02 -5.10
CA GLU A 411 100.72 135.48 -5.21
C GLU A 411 100.75 136.18 -3.84
N GLU A 412 100.08 135.60 -2.85
CA GLU A 412 100.15 136.02 -1.44
C GLU A 412 101.60 136.01 -0.93
N LYS A 413 102.39 134.97 -1.27
CA LYS A 413 103.81 134.85 -0.89
C LYS A 413 104.72 135.82 -1.64
N THR A 414 104.45 136.13 -2.91
CA THR A 414 105.23 137.14 -3.64
C THR A 414 104.89 138.56 -3.18
N TYR A 415 103.62 138.83 -2.84
CA TYR A 415 103.18 140.08 -2.21
C TYR A 415 103.89 140.32 -0.87
N ASP A 416 103.96 139.30 -0.01
CA ASP A 416 104.60 139.41 1.31
C ASP A 416 106.14 139.59 1.20
N LEU A 417 106.76 139.03 0.16
CA LEU A 417 108.16 139.30 -0.23
C LEU A 417 108.36 140.73 -0.75
N LEU A 418 107.39 141.31 -1.47
CA LEU A 418 107.40 142.71 -1.88
C LEU A 418 107.24 143.66 -0.68
N LYS A 419 106.34 143.34 0.25
CA LYS A 419 106.11 144.10 1.49
C LYS A 419 107.40 144.20 2.33
N LYS A 420 108.07 143.07 2.57
CA LYS A 420 109.36 143.01 3.28
C LYS A 420 110.52 143.70 2.53
N LYS A 421 110.44 143.84 1.20
CA LYS A 421 111.38 144.69 0.43
C LYS A 421 111.07 146.19 0.61
N ARG A 422 109.80 146.59 0.65
CA ARG A 422 109.37 147.99 0.83
C ARG A 422 109.83 148.55 2.18
N GLU A 423 109.62 147.80 3.27
CA GLU A 423 110.04 148.17 4.62
C GLU A 423 111.57 148.38 4.74
N LYS A 424 112.37 147.57 4.03
CA LYS A 424 113.84 147.71 3.96
C LYS A 424 114.30 148.96 3.20
N ILE A 425 113.53 149.45 2.23
CA ILE A 425 113.82 150.70 1.52
C ILE A 425 113.41 151.90 2.39
N GLU A 426 112.26 151.84 3.04
CA GLU A 426 111.70 152.92 3.84
C GLU A 426 112.53 153.20 5.12
N SER A 427 113.06 152.16 5.75
CA SER A 427 114.03 152.27 6.85
C SER A 427 115.36 152.90 6.43
N GLN A 428 115.88 152.56 5.24
CA GLN A 428 117.08 153.24 4.69
C GLN A 428 116.85 154.72 4.40
N ILE A 429 115.65 155.11 3.94
CA ILE A 429 115.27 156.51 3.72
C ILE A 429 115.23 157.29 5.04
N LYS A 430 114.64 156.72 6.11
CA LYS A 430 114.65 157.34 7.45
C LYS A 430 116.07 157.61 7.95
N ILE A 431 116.97 156.61 7.87
CA ILE A 431 118.37 156.74 8.33
C ILE A 431 119.14 157.82 7.55
N LYS A 432 118.94 157.91 6.22
CA LYS A 432 119.57 158.97 5.40
C LYS A 432 119.08 160.37 5.76
N ASN A 433 117.78 160.55 5.98
CA ASN A 433 117.19 161.85 6.33
C ASN A 433 117.63 162.34 7.72
N GLN A 434 117.83 161.44 8.69
CA GLN A 434 118.25 161.82 10.05
C GLN A 434 119.69 162.34 10.08
N LYS A 435 120.64 161.66 9.42
CA LYS A 435 122.04 162.10 9.28
C LYS A 435 122.20 163.44 8.54
N LEU A 436 121.20 163.82 7.74
CA LEU A 436 121.19 165.08 6.99
C LEU A 436 120.82 166.28 7.91
N LYS A 437 119.90 166.09 8.87
CA LYS A 437 119.53 167.11 9.87
C LYS A 437 120.68 167.46 10.83
N GLU A 438 121.41 166.45 11.31
CA GLU A 438 122.48 166.62 12.31
C GLU A 438 123.64 167.50 11.80
N LYS A 439 124.06 167.33 10.54
CA LYS A 439 125.14 168.15 9.95
C LYS A 439 124.71 169.60 9.69
N GLN A 440 123.44 169.86 9.36
CA GLN A 440 122.93 171.23 9.22
C GLN A 440 122.94 172.00 10.55
N GLN A 441 122.76 171.32 11.69
CA GLN A 441 122.86 171.96 13.01
C GLN A 441 124.31 172.32 13.39
N LYS A 442 125.30 171.48 13.07
CA LYS A 442 126.72 171.79 13.34
C LYS A 442 127.22 173.01 12.54
N LEU A 443 126.77 173.17 11.30
CA LEU A 443 127.09 174.34 10.46
C LEU A 443 126.50 175.65 11.01
N LYS A 444 125.29 175.63 11.59
CA LYS A 444 124.70 176.87 12.15
C LYS A 444 125.49 177.43 13.33
N LYS A 445 125.85 176.61 14.32
CA LYS A 445 126.49 177.09 15.56
C LYS A 445 127.84 177.80 15.33
N GLN A 446 128.65 177.35 14.37
CA GLN A 446 129.94 177.99 14.06
C GLN A 446 129.83 179.32 13.29
N ILE A 447 128.64 179.65 12.74
CA ILE A 447 128.40 180.90 11.99
C ILE A 447 127.98 182.05 12.93
N GLU A 448 127.39 181.74 14.09
CA GLU A 448 126.89 182.76 15.03
C GLU A 448 128.00 183.42 15.86
N GLU A 449 129.04 182.68 16.29
CA GLU A 449 130.11 183.23 17.14
C GLU A 449 131.02 184.23 16.42
N LYS A 450 131.33 184.03 15.13
CA LYS A 450 132.25 184.93 14.39
C LYS A 450 131.63 186.27 13.99
N ASN A 451 130.32 186.47 14.14
CA ASN A 451 129.61 187.64 13.63
C ASN A 451 129.46 188.82 14.62
N LYS A 452 130.16 188.83 15.77
CA LYS A 452 130.04 189.93 16.76
C LYS A 452 131.27 190.83 16.96
N LYS A 453 132.52 190.36 16.82
CA LYS A 453 133.74 191.18 17.02
C LYS A 453 134.89 190.67 16.15
N LEU A 454 135.59 191.45 15.31
CA LEU A 454 135.36 192.85 14.90
C LEU A 454 134.60 192.91 13.56
N LYS A 455 133.50 193.70 13.54
CA LYS A 455 132.40 193.96 12.57
C LYS A 455 132.46 193.48 11.07
N SER A 456 133.15 192.41 10.69
CA SER A 456 133.65 192.22 9.30
C SER A 456 134.00 190.74 8.98
N ILE A 457 134.28 190.28 7.74
CA ILE A 457 134.57 190.96 6.46
C ILE A 457 134.30 190.04 5.23
N SER A 458 134.13 190.60 4.01
CA SER A 458 134.08 189.95 2.66
C SER A 458 132.96 188.90 2.38
N LYS A 459 132.23 188.87 1.24
CA LYS A 459 132.57 188.77 -0.22
C LYS A 459 133.26 187.42 -0.56
N LYS A 460 132.97 186.65 -1.63
CA LYS A 460 132.29 186.93 -2.94
C LYS A 460 131.65 185.61 -3.57
N PRO A 461 131.43 185.33 -4.90
CA PRO A 461 130.12 184.79 -5.36
C PRO A 461 130.05 183.64 -6.42
N VAL A 462 128.82 183.12 -6.70
CA VAL A 462 128.19 182.78 -8.03
C VAL A 462 128.80 181.72 -9.00
N VAL A 463 127.94 180.95 -9.72
CA VAL A 463 127.94 180.71 -11.21
C VAL A 463 126.79 179.77 -11.73
N LYS A 464 125.93 180.28 -12.67
CA LYS A 464 125.10 179.64 -13.76
C LYS A 464 124.08 178.46 -13.46
N LYS A 465 123.15 177.98 -14.33
CA LYS A 465 122.12 178.47 -15.34
C LYS A 465 121.72 177.30 -16.31
N THR A 466 120.55 177.07 -16.97
CA THR A 466 119.08 177.44 -16.93
C THR A 466 118.25 176.73 -18.06
N VAL A 467 116.89 176.56 -17.93
CA VAL A 467 115.85 176.39 -19.03
C VAL A 467 115.78 174.96 -19.72
N LYS A 468 114.73 174.37 -20.41
CA LYS A 468 113.73 174.78 -21.46
C LYS A 468 112.51 173.80 -21.75
N LYS A 469 111.23 174.30 -21.73
CA LYS A 469 109.99 174.04 -22.60
C LYS A 469 109.31 172.66 -22.97
N HIS A 470 107.95 172.75 -23.19
CA HIS A 470 107.00 172.01 -24.12
C HIS A 470 106.56 170.52 -23.89
N VAL A 471 105.46 169.92 -24.47
CA VAL A 471 104.02 170.30 -24.75
C VAL A 471 103.15 169.14 -25.38
N ASN A 472 101.82 169.08 -25.12
CA ASN A 472 100.73 168.27 -25.79
C ASN A 472 100.77 166.71 -25.74
N ARG A 473 99.74 165.90 -26.08
CA ARG A 473 98.48 166.04 -26.90
C ARG A 473 97.29 165.13 -26.41
N LYS A 474 96.14 165.13 -27.11
CA LYS A 474 94.87 164.36 -26.88
C LYS A 474 94.98 162.85 -27.25
N THR A 475 93.99 161.95 -27.02
CA THR A 475 92.70 161.78 -27.78
C THR A 475 91.56 161.02 -27.05
N SER A 476 90.34 161.15 -27.58
CA SER A 476 89.11 160.35 -27.33
C SER A 476 89.12 159.00 -28.10
N LYS A 477 88.11 158.09 -28.06
CA LYS A 477 86.68 158.25 -28.45
C LYS A 477 85.87 156.95 -28.27
N LYS A 478 84.53 157.09 -28.20
CA LYS A 478 83.46 156.07 -28.03
C LYS A 478 83.40 155.40 -26.65
#